data_AF-A0A9E0X9H4-F1
#
_entry.id   AF-A0A9E0X9H4-F1
#
_cell.length_a   1.000
_cell.length_b   1.000
_cell.length_c   1.000
_cell.angle_alpha   90.00
_cell.angle_beta   90.00
_cell.angle_gamma   90.00
#
_symmetry.space_group_name_H-M   'P 1'
#
loop_
_entity.id
_entity.type
_entity.pdbx_description
1 polymer ?
#
loop_
_entity_poly.entity_id
_entity_poly.type
_entity_poly.pdbx_seq_one_letter_code
_entity_poly.pdbx_strand_id
1 'polypeptide(L)' 'MYLLTHPKLREALGVPFVYVGKLVRFNLDEVMAWARRCSKEMEDLGIEVVQDPEQDRRSLLQAIAKLPA' A
#
# COMPACT_ATOMS: atom_id res chain seq x y z
N MET A 1 -0.76 8.72 6.14
CA MET A 1 -1.98 8.24 5.47
C MET A 1 -2.28 9.05 4.19
N TYR A 2 -1.33 9.17 3.26
CA TYR A 2 -1.49 9.99 2.02
C TYR A 2 -0.76 9.40 0.81
N LEU A 3 -0.44 8.11 0.84
CA LEU A 3 0.35 7.47 -0.21
C LEU A 3 -0.36 7.60 -1.57
N LEU A 4 -1.66 7.29 -1.62
CA LEU A 4 -2.45 7.30 -2.85
C LEU A 4 -2.97 8.69 -3.25
N THR A 5 -2.68 9.77 -2.52
CA THR A 5 -3.16 11.11 -2.87
C THR A 5 -2.26 11.84 -3.87
N HIS A 6 -1.00 11.43 -4.02
CA HIS A 6 -0.09 12.02 -5.00
C HIS A 6 -0.24 11.39 -6.40
N PRO A 7 -0.52 12.19 -7.47
CA PRO A 7 -0.73 11.67 -8.82
C PRO A 7 0.43 10.82 -9.35
N LYS A 8 1.67 11.35 -9.25
CA LYS A 8 2.88 10.66 -9.70
C LYS A 8 3.08 9.31 -9.02
N LEU A 9 2.68 9.21 -7.75
CA LEU A 9 2.83 7.97 -6.99
C LEU A 9 1.78 6.93 -7.42
N ARG A 10 0.53 7.35 -7.65
CA ARG A 10 -0.50 6.46 -8.19
C ARG A 10 -0.11 5.90 -9.55
N GLU A 11 0.41 6.77 -10.42
CA GLU A 11 0.87 6.38 -11.75
C GLU A 11 2.06 5.43 -11.67
N ALA A 12 3.07 5.73 -10.84
CA ALA A 12 4.23 4.87 -10.65
C ALA A 12 3.88 3.49 -10.08
N LEU A 13 2.89 3.41 -9.18
CA LEU A 13 2.42 2.16 -8.60
C LEU A 13 1.47 1.39 -9.51
N GLY A 14 0.98 2.01 -10.60
CA GLY A 14 -0.02 1.42 -11.48
C GLY A 14 -1.33 1.05 -10.78
N VAL A 15 -1.67 1.72 -9.69
CA VAL A 15 -2.90 1.45 -8.93
C VAL A 15 -4.12 1.83 -9.78
N PRO A 16 -5.19 1.02 -9.83
CA PRO A 16 -6.38 1.37 -10.59
C PRO A 16 -7.12 2.55 -9.95
N PHE A 17 -7.43 3.58 -10.74
CA PHE A 17 -8.22 4.74 -10.32
C PHE A 17 -8.99 5.34 -11.50
N VAL A 18 -10.03 6.11 -11.19
CA VAL A 18 -10.82 6.86 -12.18
C VAL A 18 -10.98 8.31 -11.76
N TYR A 19 -11.04 9.21 -12.74
CA TYR A 19 -11.40 10.61 -12.52
C TYR A 19 -12.91 10.78 -12.66
N VAL A 20 -13.53 11.34 -11.63
CA VAL A 20 -14.93 11.80 -11.64
C VAL A 20 -14.92 13.31 -11.44
N GLY A 21 -14.84 14.04 -12.56
CA GLY A 21 -14.55 15.48 -12.54
C GLY A 21 -13.17 15.76 -11.94
N LYS A 22 -13.13 16.50 -10.82
CA LYS A 22 -11.88 16.81 -10.09
C LYS A 22 -11.54 15.77 -9.02
N LEU A 23 -12.40 14.79 -8.77
CA LEU A 23 -12.21 13.78 -7.74
C LEU A 23 -11.54 12.53 -8.32
N VAL A 24 -10.60 11.97 -7.56
CA VAL A 24 -10.05 10.64 -7.82
C VAL A 24 -10.86 9.64 -7.02
N ARG A 25 -11.37 8.60 -7.68
CA ARG A 25 -12.06 7.49 -7.03
C ARG A 25 -11.32 6.19 -7.26
N PHE A 26 -11.45 5.31 -6.27
CA PHE A 26 -10.94 3.96 -6.29
C PHE A 26 -12.11 3.01 -6.21
N ASN A 27 -12.16 2.04 -7.13
CA ASN A 27 -13.04 0.90 -6.97
C ASN A 27 -12.35 -0.08 -6.02
N LEU A 28 -13.05 -0.46 -4.94
CA LEU A 28 -12.49 -1.35 -3.94
C LEU A 28 -12.07 -2.70 -4.54
N ASP A 29 -12.91 -3.29 -5.40
CA ASP A 29 -12.65 -4.61 -5.97
C ASP A 29 -11.43 -4.59 -6.90
N GLU A 30 -11.28 -3.54 -7.70
CA GLU A 30 -10.12 -3.35 -8.58
C GLU A 30 -8.83 -3.14 -7.78
N VAL A 31 -8.88 -2.31 -6.73
CA VAL A 31 -7.73 -2.07 -5.85
C VAL A 31 -7.35 -3.34 -5.10
N MET A 32 -8.32 -4.11 -4.60
CA MET A 32 -8.04 -5.38 -3.93
C MET A 32 -7.46 -6.43 -4.89
N ALA A 33 -7.95 -6.49 -6.13
CA ALA A 33 -7.39 -7.37 -7.15
C ALA A 33 -5.96 -6.97 -7.54
N TRP A 34 -5.69 -5.67 -7.65
CA TRP A 34 -4.34 -5.13 -7.85
C TRP A 34 -3.41 -5.50 -6.69
N ALA A 35 -3.83 -5.27 -5.44
CA ALA A 35 -3.03 -5.55 -4.26
C ALA A 35 -2.65 -7.03 -4.17
N ARG A 36 -3.62 -7.94 -4.40
CA ARG A 36 -3.36 -9.39 -4.42
C ARG A 36 -2.38 -9.79 -5.52
N ARG A 37 -2.46 -9.17 -6.70
CA ARG A 37 -1.51 -9.42 -7.80
C ARG A 37 -0.11 -8.99 -7.40
N CYS A 38 0.05 -7.79 -6.85
CA CYS A 38 1.34 -7.30 -6.37
C CYS A 38 1.92 -8.20 -5.27
N SER A 39 1.11 -8.65 -4.31
CA SER A 39 1.57 -9.59 -3.28
C SER A 39 2.07 -10.90 -3.90
N LYS A 40 1.33 -11.45 -4.86
CA LYS A 40 1.75 -12.66 -5.57
C LYS A 40 3.05 -12.46 -6.36
N GLU A 41 3.20 -11.35 -7.07
CA GLU A 41 4.44 -11.01 -7.77
C GLU A 41 5.63 -10.87 -6.81
N MET A 42 5.41 -10.35 -5.60
CA MET A 42 6.44 -10.26 -4.56
C MET A 42 6.81 -11.63 -3.99
N GLU A 43 5.82 -12.51 -3.76
CA GLU A 43 6.04 -13.91 -3.36
C GLU A 43 6.82 -14.68 -4.44
N ASP A 44 6.49 -14.49 -5.72
CA ASP A 44 7.20 -15.10 -6.85
C ASP A 44 8.67 -14.61 -6.94
N LEU A 45 8.95 -13.40 -6.45
CA LEU A 45 10.30 -12.85 -6.31
C LEU A 45 11.01 -13.27 -5.02
N GLY A 46 10.40 -14.15 -4.22
CA GLY A 46 10.96 -14.67 -2.97
C GLY A 46 10.95 -13.67 -1.80
N ILE A 47 10.18 -12.58 -1.93
CA ILE A 47 10.02 -11.59 -0.86
C ILE A 47 8.82 -12.04 -0.02
N GLU A 48 9.10 -12.71 1.11
CA GLU A 48 8.05 -13.06 2.07
C GLU A 48 7.50 -11.80 2.74
N VAL A 49 6.28 -11.41 2.36
CA VAL A 49 5.51 -10.40 3.09
C VAL A 49 4.95 -11.09 4.33
N VAL A 50 5.66 -10.99 5.46
CA VAL A 50 5.19 -11.51 6.75
C VAL A 50 3.93 -10.73 7.16
N GLN A 51 2.75 -11.26 6.83
CA GLN A 51 1.47 -10.70 7.22
C GLN A 51 1.11 -11.13 8.64
N ASP A 52 1.77 -10.57 9.65
CA ASP A 52 1.17 -10.47 10.97
C ASP A 52 0.88 -8.99 11.29
N PRO A 53 -0.37 -8.54 11.09
CA PRO A 53 -0.75 -7.15 11.33
C PRO A 53 -0.50 -6.69 12.77
N GLU A 54 -0.54 -7.60 13.76
CA GLU A 54 -0.25 -7.24 15.15
C GLU A 54 1.26 -7.11 15.39
N GLN A 55 2.06 -7.94 14.74
CA GLN A 55 3.52 -7.88 14.81
C GLN A 55 4.06 -6.58 14.19
N ASP A 56 3.52 -6.19 13.04
CA ASP A 56 3.88 -4.95 12.34
C ASP A 56 3.52 -3.70 13.16
N ARG A 57 2.33 -3.69 13.77
CA ARG A 57 1.90 -2.58 14.62
C ARG A 57 2.83 -2.44 15.84
N ARG A 58 3.21 -3.54 16.47
CA ARG A 58 4.11 -3.56 17.63
C ARG A 58 5.52 -3.13 17.26
N SER A 59 6.02 -3.59 16.11
CA SER A 59 7.32 -3.25 15.56
C SER A 59 7.41 -1.76 15.21
N LEU A 60 6.40 -1.20 14.55
CA LEU A 60 6.31 0.23 14.22
C LEU A 60 6.27 1.10 15.48
N LEU A 61 5.46 0.75 16.48
CA LEU A 61 5.41 1.50 17.74
C LEU A 61 6.75 1.49 18.49
N GLN A 62 7.47 0.36 18.49
CA GLN A 62 8.80 0.28 19.06
C GLN A 62 9.84 1.11 18.29
N ALA A 63 9.76 1.12 16.95
CA ALA A 63 10.65 1.92 16.12
C ALA A 63 10.43 3.42 16.36
N ILE A 64 9.17 3.86 16.45
CA ILE A 64 8.82 5.27 16.75
C ILE A 64 9.33 5.68 18.13
N ALA A 65 9.23 4.81 19.14
CA ALA A 65 9.73 5.09 20.49
C ALA A 65 11.26 5.23 20.59
N LYS A 66 12.01 4.72 19.59
CA LYS A 66 13.48 4.79 19.54
C LYS A 66 14.00 5.99 18.76
N LEU A 67 13.13 6.76 18.10
CA LEU A 67 13.56 7.96 17.40
C LEU A 67 13.96 9.04 18.43
N PRO A 68 15.14 9.65 18.29
CA PRO A 68 15.52 10.78 19.14
C PRO A 68 14.60 11.98 18.85
N ALA A 69 14.31 12.73 19.92
CA ALA A 69 13.42 13.89 19.92
C ALA A 69 13.95 15.09 19.11
#